data_AF-A0A933UWR0-F1
#
_entry.id   AF-A0A933UWR0-F1
#
_cell.length_a   1.000
_cell.length_b   1.000
_cell.length_c   1.000
_cell.angle_alpha   90.00
_cell.angle_beta   90.00
_cell.angle_gamma   90.00
#
_symmetry.space_group_name_H-M   'P 1'
#
loop_
_entity.id
_entity.type
_entity.pdbx_description
1 polymer ?
#
loop_
_entity_poly.entity_id
_entity_poly.type
_entity_poly.pdbx_seq_one_letter_code
_entity_poly.pdbx_strand_id
1 'polypeptide(L)'
;MKNAWNKIIGVARITIADVVRQKSFIILFCLCLFLVFMVRGCWNTKMMINGQSVSGGNFAVQILQAVFVIVSGAVMLIAGLLSMRMFRRDRDEGMQAFILSKPVTRLHYLLGKIAGLWLLLSAFMAVLHCAILLIHLQHAGSVSPGYIAASVMSILNVLFVILSVSLLSLLVPDIFAFLCVFGVTAMAFIFDGIAQAARSAALKSMLQQAGQDDMTWWKFVYWFWPKSGALASAASSFIDPAAVIITGNVLFPIANIGVYCIICCVLLFVRFQREEIV
;
A
#
# COMPACT_ATOMS: atom_id res chain seq x y z
N MET A 1 -6.20 24.99 18.82
CA MET A 1 -5.73 23.75 18.18
C MET A 1 -6.32 22.47 18.76
N LYS A 2 -6.34 22.25 20.09
CA LYS A 2 -6.94 21.04 20.71
C LYS A 2 -8.38 20.71 20.23
N ASN A 3 -9.23 21.73 20.09
CA ASN A 3 -10.62 21.54 19.64
C ASN A 3 -10.73 21.11 18.16
N ALA A 4 -9.76 21.44 17.31
CA ALA A 4 -9.73 21.01 15.91
C ALA A 4 -9.37 19.53 15.80
N TRP A 5 -8.37 19.08 16.56
CA TRP A 5 -7.96 17.68 16.58
C TRP A 5 -9.08 16.75 17.05
N ASN A 6 -9.78 17.14 18.13
CA ASN A 6 -10.90 16.36 18.67
C ASN A 6 -12.02 16.16 17.63
N LYS A 7 -12.27 17.16 16.78
CA LYS A 7 -13.27 17.05 15.70
C LYS A 7 -12.82 16.07 14.62
N ILE A 8 -11.56 16.14 14.18
CA ILE A 8 -11.02 15.22 13.18
C ILE A 8 -11.03 13.77 13.71
N ILE A 9 -10.58 13.55 14.94
CA ILE A 9 -10.61 12.23 15.60
C ILE A 9 -12.05 11.71 15.71
N GLY A 10 -13.02 12.58 16.03
CA GLY A 10 -14.43 12.23 16.06
C GLY A 10 -14.94 11.69 14.72
N VAL A 11 -14.64 12.39 13.62
CA VAL A 11 -15.00 11.95 12.26
C VAL A 11 -14.28 10.66 11.87
N ALA A 12 -12.99 10.54 12.21
CA ALA A 12 -12.22 9.32 11.95
C ALA A 12 -12.81 8.11 12.67
N ARG A 13 -13.19 8.26 13.95
CA ARG A 13 -13.84 7.20 14.73
C ARG A 13 -15.17 6.76 14.13
N ILE A 14 -15.99 7.71 13.68
CA ILE A 14 -17.27 7.40 13.00
C ILE A 14 -16.99 6.65 11.71
N THR A 15 -16.01 7.08 10.91
CA THR A 15 -15.62 6.43 9.65
C THR A 15 -15.16 4.99 9.89
N ILE A 16 -14.32 4.76 10.90
CA ILE A 16 -13.87 3.41 11.29
C ILE A 16 -15.06 2.55 11.71
N ALA A 17 -15.92 3.08 12.59
CA ALA A 17 -17.08 2.34 13.10
C ALA A 17 -18.07 1.98 11.97
N ASP A 18 -18.27 2.88 11.01
CA ASP A 18 -19.12 2.64 9.85
C ASP A 18 -18.58 1.50 8.99
N VAL A 19 -17.29 1.56 8.60
CA VAL A 19 -16.68 0.52 7.75
C VAL A 19 -16.60 -0.84 8.47
N VAL A 20 -16.19 -0.88 9.74
CA VAL A 20 -16.05 -2.15 10.50
C VAL A 20 -17.40 -2.85 10.70
N ARG A 21 -18.51 -2.10 10.79
CA ARG A 21 -19.85 -2.68 10.93
C ARG A 21 -20.42 -3.25 9.63
N GLN A 22 -19.78 -2.98 8.48
CA GLN A 22 -20.24 -3.53 7.21
C GLN A 22 -19.96 -5.03 7.15
N LYS A 23 -21.01 -5.82 6.89
CA LYS A 23 -20.91 -7.28 6.75
C LYS A 23 -19.87 -7.69 5.69
N SER A 24 -19.80 -6.94 4.59
CA SER A 24 -18.82 -7.15 3.51
C SER A 24 -17.38 -7.03 4.00
N PHE A 25 -17.07 -6.02 4.83
CA PHE A 25 -15.73 -5.83 5.39
C PHE A 25 -15.35 -6.98 6.34
N ILE A 26 -16.28 -7.42 7.19
CA ILE A 26 -16.05 -8.55 8.11
C ILE A 26 -15.78 -9.84 7.34
N ILE A 27 -16.60 -10.15 6.31
CA ILE A 27 -16.41 -11.33 5.47
C ILE A 27 -15.05 -11.29 4.77
N LEU A 28 -14.70 -10.14 4.20
CA LEU A 28 -13.41 -9.93 3.54
C LEU A 28 -12.23 -10.09 4.51
N PHE A 29 -12.33 -9.55 5.72
CA PHE A 29 -11.32 -9.68 6.77
C PHE A 29 -11.10 -11.17 7.13
N CYS A 30 -12.18 -11.91 7.37
CA CYS A 30 -12.11 -13.34 7.67
C CYS A 30 -11.50 -14.14 6.49
N LEU A 31 -11.88 -13.80 5.26
CA LEU A 31 -11.34 -14.44 4.06
C LEU A 31 -9.83 -14.19 3.92
N CYS A 32 -9.37 -12.94 4.09
CA CYS A 32 -7.95 -12.62 4.03
C CYS A 32 -7.14 -13.35 5.12
N LEU A 33 -7.66 -13.43 6.34
CA LEU A 33 -7.02 -14.21 7.40
C LEU A 33 -6.95 -15.69 7.05
N PHE A 34 -8.05 -16.27 6.56
CA PHE A 34 -8.08 -17.66 6.12
C PHE A 34 -7.02 -17.94 5.04
N LEU A 35 -6.94 -17.09 4.01
CA LEU A 35 -5.93 -17.20 2.96
C LEU A 35 -4.50 -17.09 3.50
N VAL A 36 -4.24 -16.17 4.44
CA VAL A 36 -2.94 -16.05 5.12
C VAL A 36 -2.61 -17.32 5.91
N PHE A 37 -3.57 -17.92 6.61
CA PHE A 37 -3.36 -19.17 7.34
C PHE A 37 -3.05 -20.35 6.39
N MET A 38 -3.64 -20.39 5.19
CA MET A 38 -3.33 -21.42 4.20
C MET A 38 -1.86 -21.39 3.74
N VAL A 39 -1.20 -20.22 3.78
CA VAL A 39 0.24 -20.08 3.45
C VAL A 39 1.12 -20.92 4.37
N ARG A 40 0.64 -21.32 5.55
CA ARG A 40 1.36 -22.23 6.46
C ARG A 40 1.83 -23.50 5.77
N GLY A 41 1.06 -24.05 4.82
CA GLY A 41 1.43 -25.24 4.07
C GLY A 41 2.65 -25.07 3.15
N CYS A 42 3.00 -23.82 2.80
CA CYS A 42 4.10 -23.51 1.90
C CYS A 42 5.48 -23.47 2.58
N TRP A 43 5.54 -23.56 3.92
CA TRP A 43 6.78 -23.39 4.69
C TRP A 43 7.67 -24.64 4.80
N ASN A 44 7.49 -25.62 3.91
CA ASN A 44 8.22 -26.89 4.00
C ASN A 44 9.66 -26.72 3.51
N THR A 45 10.63 -26.81 4.42
CA THR A 45 12.05 -26.48 4.18
C THR A 45 12.86 -27.57 3.48
N LYS A 46 12.25 -28.74 3.20
CA LYS A 46 12.90 -29.88 2.55
C LYS A 46 12.66 -29.89 1.04
N MET A 47 13.07 -28.82 0.34
CA MET A 47 13.05 -28.80 -1.12
C MET A 47 14.44 -29.09 -1.68
N MET A 48 14.53 -30.10 -2.55
CA MET A 48 15.71 -30.37 -3.36
C MET A 48 15.49 -29.77 -4.75
N ILE A 49 16.36 -28.86 -5.16
CA ILE A 49 16.39 -28.33 -6.53
C ILE A 49 17.66 -28.91 -7.17
N ASN A 50 17.52 -29.65 -8.28
CA ASN A 50 18.65 -30.32 -8.96
C ASN A 50 19.49 -31.22 -8.03
N GLY A 51 18.86 -31.93 -7.09
CA GLY A 51 19.55 -32.82 -6.14
C GLY A 51 20.37 -32.11 -5.06
N GLN A 52 20.43 -30.77 -5.08
CA GLN A 52 21.04 -29.97 -4.02
C GLN A 52 19.97 -29.53 -3.02
N SER A 53 20.24 -29.71 -1.72
CA SER A 53 19.42 -29.13 -0.67
C SER A 53 19.65 -27.63 -0.64
N VAL A 54 18.65 -26.84 -1.05
CA VAL A 54 18.70 -25.39 -0.87
C VAL A 54 18.65 -25.13 0.64
N SER A 55 19.56 -24.29 1.16
CA SER A 55 19.55 -23.91 2.58
C SER A 55 18.17 -23.35 2.94
N GLY A 56 17.42 -24.07 3.78
CA GLY A 56 16.02 -23.74 4.08
C GLY A 56 15.80 -22.31 4.57
N GLY A 57 16.82 -21.68 5.17
CA GLY A 57 16.79 -20.27 5.60
C GLY A 57 16.57 -19.28 4.45
N ASN A 58 17.38 -19.34 3.39
CA ASN A 58 17.27 -18.39 2.26
C ASN A 58 15.93 -18.54 1.53
N PHE A 59 15.43 -19.77 1.40
CA PHE A 59 14.15 -20.04 0.78
C PHE A 59 12.97 -19.50 1.61
N ALA A 60 13.00 -19.68 2.94
CA ALA A 60 11.97 -19.15 3.83
C ALA A 60 11.89 -17.61 3.80
N VAL A 61 13.03 -16.93 3.68
CA VAL A 61 13.10 -15.47 3.56
C VAL A 61 12.48 -14.99 2.24
N GLN A 62 12.75 -15.68 1.13
CA GLN A 62 12.13 -15.35 -0.17
C GLN A 62 10.62 -15.53 -0.18
N ILE A 63 10.11 -16.62 0.42
CA ILE A 63 8.66 -16.81 0.61
C ILE A 63 8.10 -15.67 1.44
N LEU A 64 8.75 -15.32 2.55
CA LEU A 64 8.29 -14.25 3.44
C LEU A 64 8.20 -12.90 2.71
N GLN A 65 9.20 -12.56 1.89
CA GLN A 65 9.19 -11.35 1.06
C GLN A 65 8.07 -11.37 0.02
N ALA A 66 7.87 -12.48 -0.68
CA ALA A 66 6.81 -12.61 -1.68
C ALA A 66 5.42 -12.45 -1.06
N VAL A 67 5.17 -13.14 0.06
CA VAL A 67 3.90 -13.07 0.79
C VAL A 67 3.66 -11.67 1.34
N PHE A 68 4.70 -10.98 1.84
CA PHE A 68 4.61 -9.58 2.27
C PHE A 68 4.14 -8.64 1.16
N VAL A 69 4.73 -8.76 -0.04
CA VAL A 69 4.37 -7.92 -1.20
C VAL A 69 2.93 -8.23 -1.65
N ILE A 70 2.55 -9.51 -1.70
CA ILE A 70 1.20 -9.93 -2.07
C ILE A 70 0.16 -9.37 -1.11
N VAL A 71 0.37 -9.50 0.22
CA VAL A 71 -0.56 -8.97 1.22
C VAL A 71 -0.63 -7.45 1.16
N SER A 72 0.51 -6.77 1.03
CA SER A 72 0.53 -5.31 0.87
C SER A 72 -0.27 -4.86 -0.36
N GLY A 73 -0.08 -5.54 -1.50
CA GLY A 73 -0.83 -5.28 -2.73
C GLY A 73 -2.34 -5.56 -2.59
N ALA A 74 -2.72 -6.64 -1.91
CA ALA A 74 -4.12 -6.95 -1.62
C ALA A 74 -4.78 -5.88 -0.75
N VAL A 75 -4.10 -5.39 0.30
CA VAL A 75 -4.63 -4.31 1.13
C VAL A 75 -4.72 -3.01 0.34
N MET A 76 -3.77 -2.70 -0.55
CA MET A 76 -3.86 -1.54 -1.46
C MET A 76 -5.08 -1.64 -2.40
N LEU A 77 -5.38 -2.82 -2.94
CA LEU A 77 -6.60 -3.04 -3.73
C LEU A 77 -7.85 -2.75 -2.91
N ILE A 78 -7.93 -3.29 -1.69
CA ILE A 78 -9.06 -3.06 -0.76
C ILE A 78 -9.16 -1.56 -0.41
N ALA A 79 -8.02 -0.89 -0.20
CA ALA A 79 -7.95 0.54 0.03
C ALA A 79 -8.55 1.35 -1.11
N GLY A 80 -8.23 0.98 -2.36
CA GLY A 80 -8.84 1.59 -3.54
C GLY A 80 -10.35 1.37 -3.60
N LEU A 81 -10.82 0.15 -3.37
CA LEU A 81 -12.25 -0.18 -3.42
C LEU A 81 -13.07 0.55 -2.34
N LEU A 82 -12.52 0.71 -1.12
CA LEU A 82 -13.21 1.43 -0.05
C LEU A 82 -13.16 2.94 -0.23
N SER A 83 -12.08 3.49 -0.79
CA SER A 83 -11.94 4.93 -1.00
C SER A 83 -12.77 5.46 -2.17
N MET A 84 -13.00 4.67 -3.23
CA MET A 84 -13.69 5.14 -4.43
C MET A 84 -15.13 5.61 -4.19
N ARG A 85 -15.83 5.06 -3.18
CA ARG A 85 -17.22 5.42 -2.84
C ARG A 85 -17.33 6.30 -1.60
N MET A 86 -16.21 6.65 -0.96
CA MET A 86 -16.20 7.21 0.39
C MET A 86 -16.98 8.53 0.49
N PHE A 87 -16.78 9.48 -0.44
CA PHE A 87 -17.50 10.76 -0.40
C PHE A 87 -18.87 10.69 -1.05
N ARG A 88 -19.00 9.91 -2.12
CA ARG A 88 -20.24 9.81 -2.87
C ARG A 88 -21.34 9.14 -2.03
N ARG A 89 -21.01 8.04 -1.34
CA ARG A 89 -21.93 7.39 -0.40
C ARG A 89 -22.42 8.35 0.67
N ASP A 90 -21.51 9.10 1.29
CA ASP A 90 -21.85 10.07 2.33
C ASP A 90 -22.80 11.17 1.82
N ARG A 91 -22.62 11.59 0.57
CA ARG A 91 -23.45 12.59 -0.10
C ARG A 91 -24.84 12.02 -0.43
N ASP A 92 -24.88 10.86 -1.05
CA ASP A 92 -26.11 10.19 -1.50
C ASP A 92 -27.00 9.77 -0.30
N GLU A 93 -26.39 9.42 0.84
CA GLU A 93 -27.09 9.08 2.09
C GLU A 93 -27.41 10.32 2.97
N GLY A 94 -27.04 11.53 2.54
CA GLY A 94 -27.21 12.77 3.32
C GLY A 94 -26.35 12.88 4.59
N MET A 95 -25.48 11.89 4.85
CA MET A 95 -24.58 11.88 6.00
C MET A 95 -23.59 13.04 5.98
N GLN A 96 -23.17 13.48 4.79
CA GLN A 96 -22.31 14.65 4.61
C GLN A 96 -22.97 15.92 5.17
N ALA A 97 -24.24 16.17 4.83
CA ALA A 97 -25.00 17.32 5.33
C ALA A 97 -25.21 17.23 6.85
N PHE A 98 -25.53 16.05 7.38
CA PHE A 98 -25.68 15.84 8.82
C PHE A 98 -24.39 16.14 9.60
N ILE A 99 -23.23 15.67 9.14
CA ILE A 99 -21.94 15.91 9.81
C ILE A 99 -21.56 17.39 9.72
N LEU A 100 -21.78 18.04 8.58
CA LEU A 100 -21.45 19.45 8.35
C LEU A 100 -22.43 20.43 9.01
N SER A 101 -23.61 19.96 9.45
CA SER A 101 -24.53 20.75 10.29
C SER A 101 -23.98 21.04 11.69
N LYS A 102 -23.05 20.21 12.16
CA LYS A 102 -22.27 20.44 13.38
C LYS A 102 -21.16 21.46 13.09
N PRO A 103 -20.55 22.12 14.10
CA PRO A 103 -19.46 23.09 13.89
C PRO A 103 -18.14 22.40 13.45
N VAL A 104 -18.18 21.63 12.36
CA VAL A 104 -17.10 20.87 11.75
C VAL A 104 -16.83 21.49 10.39
N THR A 105 -15.61 22.00 10.19
CA THR A 105 -15.22 22.55 8.89
C THR A 105 -15.08 21.43 7.86
N ARG A 106 -15.26 21.74 6.58
CA ARG A 106 -15.04 20.80 5.47
C ARG A 106 -13.65 20.12 5.53
N LEU A 107 -12.63 20.86 5.98
CA LEU A 107 -11.29 20.34 6.20
C LEU A 107 -11.25 19.26 7.29
N HIS A 108 -11.90 19.50 8.43
CA HIS A 108 -11.92 18.52 9.52
C HIS A 108 -12.65 17.24 9.11
N TYR A 109 -13.72 17.37 8.33
CA TYR A 109 -14.43 16.23 7.75
C TYR A 109 -13.53 15.43 6.80
N LEU A 110 -12.91 16.12 5.84
CA LEU A 110 -12.04 15.49 4.83
C LEU A 110 -10.86 14.75 5.46
N LEU A 111 -10.11 15.43 6.33
CA LEU A 111 -8.97 14.81 7.03
C LEU A 111 -9.43 13.66 7.93
N GLY A 112 -10.58 13.79 8.59
CA GLY A 112 -11.13 12.73 9.43
C GLY A 112 -11.49 11.48 8.66
N LYS A 113 -12.11 11.63 7.48
CA LYS A 113 -12.46 10.52 6.59
C LYS A 113 -11.22 9.79 6.08
N ILE A 114 -10.24 10.55 5.55
CA ILE A 114 -8.97 9.99 5.06
C ILE A 114 -8.21 9.30 6.20
N ALA A 115 -8.05 9.97 7.34
CA ALA A 115 -7.34 9.41 8.49
C ALA A 115 -8.03 8.18 9.05
N GLY A 116 -9.36 8.18 9.17
CA GLY A 116 -10.13 7.04 9.64
C GLY A 116 -9.96 5.81 8.74
N LEU A 117 -10.10 6.00 7.43
CA LEU A 117 -9.93 4.91 6.46
C LEU A 117 -8.47 4.42 6.41
N TRP A 118 -7.51 5.33 6.41
CA TRP A 118 -6.08 5.00 6.42
C TRP A 118 -5.67 4.24 7.67
N LEU A 119 -6.09 4.68 8.86
CA LEU A 119 -5.82 3.98 10.12
C LEU A 119 -6.45 2.59 10.16
N LEU A 120 -7.71 2.46 9.71
CA LEU A 120 -8.39 1.17 9.64
C LEU A 120 -7.64 0.18 8.74
N LEU A 121 -7.27 0.60 7.54
CA LEU A 121 -6.58 -0.26 6.58
C LEU A 121 -5.13 -0.55 6.98
N SER A 122 -4.46 0.39 7.65
CA SER A 122 -3.14 0.16 8.23
C SER A 122 -3.20 -0.86 9.35
N ALA A 123 -4.22 -0.78 10.23
CA ALA A 123 -4.45 -1.78 11.27
C ALA A 123 -4.78 -3.15 10.67
N PHE A 124 -5.62 -3.19 9.63
CA PHE A 124 -5.93 -4.42 8.90
C PHE A 124 -4.67 -5.06 8.31
N MET A 125 -3.84 -4.27 7.61
CA MET A 125 -2.55 -4.73 7.08
C MET A 125 -1.62 -5.24 8.18
N ALA A 126 -1.52 -4.51 9.29
CA ALA A 126 -0.68 -4.89 10.42
C ALA A 126 -1.13 -6.23 11.04
N VAL A 127 -2.44 -6.50 11.12
CA VAL A 127 -2.97 -7.79 11.58
C VAL A 127 -2.58 -8.92 10.64
N LEU A 128 -2.74 -8.74 9.32
CA LEU A 128 -2.35 -9.76 8.33
C LEU A 128 -0.85 -10.03 8.36
N HIS A 129 -0.02 -8.97 8.43
CA HIS A 129 1.42 -9.09 8.56
C HIS A 129 1.83 -9.74 9.89
N CYS A 130 1.16 -9.43 10.99
CA CYS A 130 1.39 -10.09 12.27
C CYS A 130 1.10 -11.60 12.20
N ALA A 131 0.01 -12.01 11.55
CA ALA A 131 -0.30 -13.42 11.33
C ALA A 131 0.81 -14.15 10.53
N ILE A 132 1.33 -13.53 9.47
CA ILE A 132 2.46 -14.06 8.70
C ILE A 132 3.73 -14.16 9.55
N LEU A 133 4.03 -13.12 10.33
CA LEU A 133 5.20 -13.11 11.23
C LEU A 133 5.11 -14.21 12.28
N LEU A 134 3.92 -14.49 12.82
CA LEU A 134 3.68 -15.60 13.74
C LEU A 134 3.88 -16.96 13.07
N ILE A 135 3.39 -17.14 11.82
CA ILE A 135 3.64 -18.35 11.03
C ILE A 135 5.15 -18.53 10.81
N HIS A 136 5.86 -17.47 10.44
CA HIS A 136 7.31 -17.50 10.24
C HIS A 136 8.05 -17.86 11.53
N LEU A 137 7.69 -17.24 12.65
CA LEU A 137 8.28 -17.50 13.97
C LEU A 137 8.12 -18.97 14.39
N GLN A 138 6.96 -19.58 14.13
CA GLN A 138 6.71 -20.99 14.43
C GLN A 138 7.61 -21.96 13.63
N HIS A 139 8.02 -21.60 12.41
CA HIS A 139 8.81 -22.47 11.53
C HIS A 139 10.31 -22.18 11.56
N ALA A 140 10.69 -20.90 11.66
CA ALA A 140 12.08 -20.46 11.64
C ALA A 140 12.70 -20.29 13.05
N GLY A 141 11.88 -20.24 14.10
CA GLY A 141 12.34 -20.09 15.49
C GLY A 141 12.94 -18.73 15.84
N SER A 142 12.90 -17.76 14.92
CA SER A 142 13.43 -16.41 15.12
C SER A 142 12.49 -15.34 14.56
N VAL A 143 12.54 -14.15 15.16
CA VAL A 143 11.79 -12.99 14.69
C VAL A 143 12.68 -12.20 13.73
N SER A 144 12.15 -11.85 12.56
CA SER A 144 12.79 -10.86 11.67
C SER A 144 12.28 -9.45 12.05
N PRO A 145 13.04 -8.64 12.81
CA PRO A 145 12.61 -7.29 13.19
C PRO A 145 12.43 -6.39 11.96
N GLY A 146 13.16 -6.66 10.88
CA GLY A 146 13.01 -5.95 9.61
C GLY A 146 11.65 -6.12 8.97
N TYR A 147 10.91 -7.19 9.27
CA TYR A 147 9.54 -7.38 8.81
C TYR A 147 8.57 -6.33 9.39
N ILE A 148 8.78 -5.91 10.64
CA ILE A 148 7.97 -4.85 11.27
C ILE A 148 8.26 -3.51 10.59
N ALA A 149 9.54 -3.19 10.36
CA ALA A 149 9.94 -1.98 9.64
C ALA A 149 9.35 -1.94 8.23
N ALA A 150 9.42 -3.07 7.50
CA ALA A 150 8.80 -3.23 6.18
C ALA A 150 7.30 -2.92 6.22
N SER A 151 6.59 -3.49 7.20
CA SER A 151 5.15 -3.25 7.37
C SER A 151 4.81 -1.80 7.70
N VAL A 152 5.65 -1.07 8.42
CA VAL A 152 5.43 0.35 8.69
C VAL A 152 5.63 1.16 7.41
N MET A 153 6.63 0.82 6.60
CA MET A 153 6.87 1.52 5.33
C MET A 153 5.73 1.34 4.32
N SER A 154 5.11 0.16 4.26
CA SER A 154 4.00 -0.10 3.32
C SER A 154 2.72 0.66 3.65
N ILE A 155 2.58 1.20 4.88
CA ILE A 155 1.45 2.06 5.28
C ILE A 155 1.38 3.32 4.39
N LEU A 156 2.53 3.82 3.92
CA LEU A 156 2.59 5.00 3.07
C LEU A 156 1.99 4.74 1.68
N ASN A 157 2.18 3.53 1.13
CA ASN A 157 1.57 3.11 -0.13
C ASN A 157 0.03 3.01 0.00
N VAL A 158 -0.47 2.55 1.15
CA VAL A 158 -1.91 2.54 1.43
C VAL A 158 -2.48 3.96 1.45
N LEU A 159 -1.78 4.91 2.10
CA LEU A 159 -2.18 6.32 2.10
C LEU A 159 -2.23 6.91 0.69
N PHE A 160 -1.20 6.65 -0.13
CA PHE A 160 -1.12 7.11 -1.51
C PHE A 160 -2.33 6.65 -2.34
N VAL A 161 -2.71 5.37 -2.25
CA VAL A 161 -3.87 4.83 -2.96
C VAL A 161 -5.16 5.49 -2.49
N ILE A 162 -5.37 5.61 -1.17
CA ILE A 162 -6.56 6.25 -0.61
C ILE A 162 -6.69 7.68 -1.13
N LEU A 163 -5.62 8.47 -1.04
CA LEU A 163 -5.61 9.87 -1.48
C LEU A 163 -5.86 10.00 -2.99
N SER A 164 -5.19 9.18 -3.80
CA SER A 164 -5.27 9.25 -5.26
C SER A 164 -6.66 8.85 -5.76
N VAL A 165 -7.23 7.76 -5.23
CA VAL A 165 -8.58 7.32 -5.61
C VAL A 165 -9.62 8.33 -5.12
N SER A 166 -9.49 8.80 -3.88
CA SER A 166 -10.37 9.82 -3.31
C SER A 166 -10.37 11.09 -4.17
N LEU A 167 -9.20 11.58 -4.58
CA LEU A 167 -9.08 12.75 -5.46
C LEU A 167 -9.75 12.50 -6.81
N LEU A 168 -9.43 11.37 -7.45
CA LEU A 168 -9.91 11.08 -8.78
C LEU A 168 -11.43 10.80 -8.80
N SER A 169 -11.99 10.24 -7.73
CA SER A 169 -13.45 10.05 -7.58
C SER A 169 -14.25 11.36 -7.50
N LEU A 170 -13.59 12.50 -7.22
CA LEU A 170 -14.22 13.83 -7.30
C LEU A 170 -14.22 14.42 -8.72
N LEU A 171 -13.51 13.77 -9.66
CA LEU A 171 -13.31 14.25 -11.02
C LEU A 171 -13.99 13.36 -12.06
N VAL A 172 -13.99 12.04 -11.83
CA VAL A 172 -14.53 11.03 -12.75
C VAL A 172 -15.35 10.00 -11.97
N PRO A 173 -16.17 9.17 -12.64
CA PRO A 173 -16.94 8.13 -11.96
C PRO A 173 -16.06 7.18 -11.16
N ASP A 174 -16.56 6.73 -10.01
CA ASP A 174 -15.85 5.99 -8.97
C ASP A 174 -15.06 4.78 -9.52
N ILE A 175 -15.66 4.01 -10.43
CA ILE A 175 -15.03 2.81 -11.02
C ILE A 175 -13.82 3.20 -11.88
N PHE A 176 -13.93 4.26 -12.69
CA PHE A 176 -12.80 4.73 -13.50
C PHE A 176 -11.69 5.30 -12.62
N ALA A 177 -12.03 6.01 -11.54
CA ALA A 177 -11.06 6.50 -10.58
C ALA A 177 -10.25 5.35 -9.96
N PHE A 178 -10.93 4.30 -9.51
CA PHE A 178 -10.28 3.09 -8.99
C PHE A 178 -9.38 2.42 -10.03
N LEU A 179 -9.89 2.16 -11.25
CA LEU A 179 -9.16 1.47 -12.30
C LEU A 179 -7.91 2.24 -12.74
N CYS A 180 -7.99 3.57 -12.85
CA CYS A 180 -6.83 4.41 -13.20
C CYS A 180 -5.73 4.34 -12.13
N VAL A 181 -6.07 4.50 -10.85
CA VAL A 181 -5.07 4.46 -9.76
C VAL A 181 -4.49 3.06 -9.61
N PHE A 182 -5.33 2.02 -9.71
CA PHE A 182 -4.86 0.64 -9.65
C PHE A 182 -3.94 0.32 -10.84
N GLY A 183 -4.30 0.75 -12.05
CA GLY A 183 -3.45 0.60 -13.24
C GLY A 183 -2.11 1.31 -13.09
N VAL A 184 -2.08 2.56 -12.62
CA VAL A 184 -0.84 3.31 -12.37
C VAL A 184 0.04 2.59 -11.33
N THR A 185 -0.58 2.08 -10.26
CA THR A 185 0.11 1.34 -9.21
C THR A 185 0.66 0.00 -9.75
N ALA A 186 -0.14 -0.78 -10.47
CA ALA A 186 0.28 -2.07 -11.03
C ALA A 186 1.45 -1.89 -12.02
N MET A 187 1.38 -0.88 -12.89
CA MET A 187 2.48 -0.54 -13.80
C MET A 187 3.75 -0.12 -13.04
N ALA A 188 3.63 0.56 -11.89
CA ALA A 188 4.79 0.87 -11.05
C ALA A 188 5.48 -0.41 -10.55
N PHE A 189 4.73 -1.41 -10.09
CA PHE A 189 5.28 -2.71 -9.68
C PHE A 189 5.98 -3.42 -10.85
N ILE A 190 5.38 -3.40 -12.05
CA ILE A 190 5.98 -4.01 -13.24
C ILE A 190 7.29 -3.31 -13.60
N PHE A 191 7.29 -1.98 -13.70
CA PHE A 191 8.48 -1.22 -14.08
C PHE A 191 9.62 -1.36 -13.07
N ASP A 192 9.31 -1.31 -11.77
CA ASP A 192 10.32 -1.45 -10.74
C ASP A 192 10.81 -2.91 -10.64
N GLY A 193 9.96 -3.91 -10.92
CA GLY A 193 10.35 -5.31 -11.04
C GLY A 193 11.30 -5.56 -12.21
N ILE A 194 11.00 -4.99 -13.38
CA ILE A 194 11.90 -5.04 -14.55
C ILE A 194 13.22 -4.34 -14.25
N ALA A 195 13.18 -3.16 -13.62
CA ALA A 195 14.39 -2.42 -13.26
C ALA A 195 15.28 -3.18 -12.27
N GLN A 196 14.68 -3.91 -11.33
CA GLN A 196 15.42 -4.79 -10.40
C GLN A 196 16.02 -5.99 -11.11
N ALA A 197 15.24 -6.67 -11.95
CA ALA A 197 15.72 -7.77 -12.78
C ALA A 197 16.90 -7.34 -13.67
N ALA A 198 16.83 -6.13 -14.24
CA ALA A 198 17.88 -5.57 -15.08
C ALA A 198 19.18 -5.26 -14.35
N ARG A 199 19.13 -5.00 -13.04
CA ARG A 199 20.33 -4.78 -12.22
C ARG A 199 21.00 -6.06 -11.75
N SER A 200 20.31 -7.20 -11.85
CA SER A 200 20.87 -8.51 -11.48
C SER A 200 22.05 -8.88 -12.39
N ALA A 201 23.04 -9.57 -11.82
CA ALA A 201 24.26 -9.97 -12.54
C ALA A 201 23.97 -10.78 -13.82
N ALA A 202 22.89 -11.56 -13.82
CA ALA A 202 22.42 -12.32 -14.97
C ALA A 202 22.08 -11.41 -16.17
N LEU A 203 21.31 -10.33 -15.96
CA LEU A 203 20.94 -9.44 -17.05
C LEU A 203 22.06 -8.45 -17.41
N LYS A 204 22.90 -8.01 -16.45
CA LYS A 204 24.06 -7.15 -16.76
C LYS A 204 25.01 -7.78 -17.77
N SER A 205 25.23 -9.10 -17.70
CA SER A 205 26.06 -9.83 -18.66
C SER A 205 25.44 -9.92 -20.06
N MET A 206 24.11 -10.00 -20.15
CA MET A 206 23.38 -9.97 -21.43
C MET A 206 23.26 -8.56 -22.02
N LEU A 207 23.08 -7.53 -21.17
CA LEU A 207 22.90 -6.14 -21.59
C LEU A 207 24.21 -5.41 -21.91
N GLN A 208 25.36 -5.85 -21.35
CA GLN A 208 26.67 -5.37 -21.80
C GLN A 208 26.95 -5.64 -23.28
N GLN A 209 26.18 -6.55 -23.90
CA GLN A 209 26.26 -6.85 -25.33
C GLN A 209 25.33 -5.97 -26.20
N ALA A 210 24.37 -5.27 -25.59
CA ALA A 210 23.45 -4.35 -26.25
C ALA A 210 23.83 -2.90 -25.91
N GLY A 211 24.74 -2.34 -26.70
CA GLY A 211 25.37 -1.04 -26.45
C GLY A 211 24.45 0.19 -26.33
N GLN A 212 25.04 1.21 -25.68
CA GLN A 212 24.80 2.67 -25.75
C GLN A 212 23.38 3.22 -25.50
N ASP A 213 23.15 3.52 -24.22
CA ASP A 213 22.85 4.84 -23.63
C ASP A 213 22.28 5.99 -24.49
N ASP A 214 21.15 5.77 -25.16
CA ASP A 214 20.27 6.87 -25.54
C ASP A 214 19.32 7.19 -24.38
N MET A 215 19.40 8.42 -23.90
CA MET A 215 18.51 9.01 -22.88
C MET A 215 17.12 9.23 -23.47
N THR A 216 16.39 8.13 -23.64
CA THR A 216 15.04 8.08 -24.20
C THR A 216 14.03 8.62 -23.19
N TRP A 217 12.98 9.29 -23.66
CA TRP A 217 11.80 9.78 -22.92
C TRP A 217 11.34 8.88 -21.74
N TRP A 218 11.52 7.58 -21.86
CA TRP A 218 11.34 6.58 -20.80
C TRP A 218 12.06 6.87 -19.48
N LYS A 219 13.28 7.42 -19.47
CA LYS A 219 14.00 7.79 -18.24
C LYS A 219 13.25 8.91 -17.48
N PHE A 220 12.68 9.88 -18.20
CA PHE A 220 11.89 10.96 -17.63
C PHE A 220 10.58 10.42 -17.04
N VAL A 221 9.83 9.62 -17.81
CA VAL A 221 8.59 8.99 -17.35
C VAL A 221 8.85 8.13 -16.11
N TYR A 222 9.92 7.34 -16.09
CA TYR A 222 10.29 6.52 -14.95
C TYR A 222 10.58 7.36 -13.70
N TRP A 223 11.25 8.51 -13.83
CA TRP A 223 11.59 9.37 -12.69
C TRP A 223 10.35 10.04 -12.07
N PHE A 224 9.40 10.46 -12.91
CA PHE A 224 8.11 11.02 -12.51
C PHE A 224 7.02 9.95 -12.29
N TRP A 225 7.33 8.66 -12.32
CA TRP A 225 6.34 7.64 -12.03
C TRP A 225 6.25 7.41 -10.51
N PRO A 226 5.06 7.25 -9.91
CA PRO A 226 4.94 6.96 -8.49
C PRO A 226 5.66 5.66 -8.16
N LYS A 227 6.65 5.74 -7.27
CA LYS A 227 7.56 4.66 -6.88
C LYS A 227 6.97 3.68 -5.86
N SER A 228 5.72 3.25 -6.07
CA SER A 228 5.01 2.39 -5.12
C SER A 228 5.57 0.97 -5.11
N GLY A 229 5.94 0.43 -6.28
CA GLY A 229 6.64 -0.84 -6.42
C GLY A 229 8.05 -0.83 -5.83
N ALA A 230 8.82 0.23 -6.12
CA ALA A 230 10.13 0.46 -5.51
C ALA A 230 10.04 0.62 -3.98
N LEU A 231 9.00 1.27 -3.46
CA LEU A 231 8.79 1.37 -2.01
C LEU A 231 8.44 0.01 -1.39
N ALA A 232 7.62 -0.80 -2.04
CA ALA A 232 7.26 -2.13 -1.55
C ALA A 232 8.47 -3.09 -1.56
N SER A 233 9.31 -3.02 -2.58
CA SER A 233 10.55 -3.80 -2.68
C SER A 233 11.65 -3.30 -1.74
N ALA A 234 11.78 -1.97 -1.57
CA ALA A 234 12.66 -1.39 -0.56
C ALA A 234 12.18 -1.71 0.87
N ALA A 235 10.87 -1.87 1.08
CA ALA A 235 10.34 -2.36 2.35
C ALA A 235 10.68 -3.85 2.53
N SER A 236 10.47 -4.69 1.50
CA SER A 236 10.77 -6.13 1.60
C SER A 236 12.26 -6.44 1.75
N SER A 237 13.16 -5.56 1.31
CA SER A 237 14.59 -5.73 1.55
C SER A 237 14.96 -5.64 3.04
N PHE A 238 14.17 -5.00 3.90
CA PHE A 238 14.43 -5.04 5.35
C PHE A 238 14.23 -6.45 5.94
N ILE A 239 13.46 -7.31 5.27
CA ILE A 239 13.21 -8.69 5.72
C ILE A 239 14.49 -9.54 5.58
N ASP A 240 15.33 -9.24 4.59
CA ASP A 240 16.60 -9.91 4.34
C ASP A 240 17.78 -8.94 4.56
N PRO A 241 18.55 -9.10 5.66
CA PRO A 241 19.72 -8.26 5.93
C PRO A 241 20.73 -8.22 4.78
N ALA A 242 20.85 -9.30 3.98
CA ALA A 242 21.75 -9.35 2.84
C ALA A 242 21.23 -8.52 1.64
N ALA A 243 19.91 -8.39 1.48
CA ALA A 243 19.28 -7.64 0.39
C ALA A 243 19.38 -6.12 0.58
N VAL A 244 19.49 -5.62 1.82
CA VAL A 244 19.62 -4.19 2.14
C VAL A 244 20.86 -3.57 1.47
N ILE A 245 21.95 -4.33 1.35
CA ILE A 245 23.20 -3.88 0.73
C ILE A 245 23.04 -3.69 -0.79
N ILE A 246 22.11 -4.41 -1.42
CA ILE A 246 21.95 -4.50 -2.88
C ILE A 246 20.88 -3.51 -3.40
N THR A 247 19.86 -3.19 -2.59
CA THR A 247 18.68 -2.41 -3.04
C THR A 247 18.92 -0.90 -3.16
N GLY A 248 19.99 -0.36 -2.55
CA GLY A 248 20.32 1.05 -2.66
C GLY A 248 19.41 1.98 -1.82
N ASN A 249 19.31 3.24 -2.24
CA ASN A 249 18.79 4.35 -1.43
C ASN A 249 17.27 4.29 -1.16
N VAL A 250 16.88 3.69 -0.03
CA VAL A 250 15.49 3.57 0.49
C VAL A 250 14.79 4.93 0.62
N LEU A 251 15.55 6.02 0.80
CA LEU A 251 14.99 7.36 0.98
C LEU A 251 14.28 7.86 -0.28
N PHE A 252 14.73 7.48 -1.47
CA PHE A 252 14.16 8.01 -2.71
C PHE A 252 12.71 7.53 -2.95
N PRO A 253 12.37 6.22 -2.87
CA PRO A 253 10.98 5.77 -2.97
C PRO A 253 10.06 6.35 -1.89
N ILE A 254 10.56 6.47 -0.65
CA ILE A 254 9.80 7.10 0.46
C ILE A 254 9.49 8.55 0.13
N ALA A 255 10.50 9.33 -0.26
CA ALA A 255 10.35 10.75 -0.58
C ALA A 255 9.41 10.94 -1.78
N ASN A 256 9.56 10.13 -2.83
CA ASN A 256 8.71 10.18 -4.01
C ASN A 256 7.23 9.97 -3.66
N ILE A 257 6.89 8.86 -2.98
CA ILE A 257 5.51 8.59 -2.58
C ILE A 257 5.00 9.62 -1.56
N GLY A 258 5.85 10.07 -0.63
CA GLY A 258 5.52 11.14 0.30
C GLY A 258 5.12 12.44 -0.40
N VAL A 259 5.86 12.83 -1.44
CA VAL A 259 5.53 14.01 -2.28
C VAL A 259 4.20 13.80 -3.00
N TYR A 260 3.94 12.62 -3.59
CA TYR A 260 2.63 12.34 -4.19
C TYR A 260 1.50 12.43 -3.17
N CYS A 261 1.66 11.89 -1.96
CA CYS A 261 0.67 12.02 -0.89
C CYS A 261 0.39 13.49 -0.55
N ILE A 262 1.42 14.33 -0.45
CA ILE A 262 1.25 15.76 -0.17
C ILE A 262 0.49 16.44 -1.32
N ILE A 263 0.91 16.21 -2.57
CA ILE A 263 0.27 16.78 -3.76
C ILE A 263 -1.20 16.36 -3.84
N CYS A 264 -1.49 15.07 -3.73
CA CYS A 264 -2.86 14.55 -3.76
C CYS A 264 -3.70 15.12 -2.61
N CYS A 265 -3.14 15.25 -1.41
CA CYS A 265 -3.84 15.84 -0.27
C CYS A 265 -4.20 17.31 -0.51
N VAL A 266 -3.26 18.12 -1.02
CA VAL A 266 -3.49 19.54 -1.35
C VAL A 266 -4.55 19.67 -2.46
N LEU A 267 -4.42 18.91 -3.54
CA LEU A 267 -5.39 18.93 -4.65
C LEU A 267 -6.77 18.49 -4.20
N LEU A 268 -6.85 17.43 -3.39
CA LEU A 268 -8.10 16.93 -2.83
C LEU A 268 -8.77 17.98 -1.95
N PHE A 269 -7.99 18.66 -1.12
CA PHE A 269 -8.48 19.76 -0.29
C PHE A 269 -9.04 20.92 -1.12
N VAL A 270 -8.26 21.42 -2.09
CA VAL A 270 -8.68 22.52 -2.97
C VAL A 270 -9.94 22.15 -3.74
N ARG A 271 -10.02 20.92 -4.25
CA ARG A 271 -11.17 20.44 -5.00
C ARG A 271 -12.42 20.31 -4.11
N PHE A 272 -12.28 19.73 -2.93
CA PHE A 272 -13.38 19.49 -2.00
C PHE A 272 -13.96 20.79 -1.43
N GLN A 273 -13.14 21.84 -1.27
CA GLN A 273 -13.64 23.17 -0.89
C GLN A 273 -14.56 23.79 -1.94
N ARG A 274 -14.34 23.49 -3.22
CA ARG A 274 -15.11 24.03 -4.35
C ARG A 274 -16.36 23.20 -4.68
N GLU A 275 -16.57 22.05 -4.04
CA GLU A 275 -17.81 21.29 -4.26
C GLU A 275 -19.01 21.97 -3.59
N GLU A 276 -20.13 22.02 -4.28
CA GLU A 276 -21.40 22.44 -3.71
C GLU A 276 -21.93 21.32 -2.79
N ILE A 277 -22.36 21.70 -1.58
CA ILE A 277 -23.06 20.78 -0.69
C ILE A 277 -24.53 20.97 -0.99
N VAL A 278 -25.14 19.95 -1.59
CA VAL A 278 -26.60 19.85 -1.79
C VAL A 278 -27.22 19.22 -0.55
#